data_AF-A0A0L0LE55-F1
#
_entry.id   AF-A0A0L0LE55-F1
#
_cell.length_a   1.000
_cell.length_b   1.000
_cell.length_c   1.000
_cell.angle_alpha   90.00
_cell.angle_beta   90.00
_cell.angle_gamma   90.00
#
_symmetry.space_group_name_H-M   'P 1'
#
loop_
_entity.id
_entity.type
_entity.pdbx_description
1 polymer ?
#
loop_
_entity_poly.entity_id
_entity_poly.type
_entity_poly.pdbx_seq_one_letter_code
_entity_poly.pdbx_strand_id
1 'polypeptide(L)'
;MDTNTNQNTQPSFQSNPQPNMRPAKPKMKLSKIGALITGLIVIVLVGAVGTSVYFYKKANTSPQEDAVKDLAQTIKLVGKHMVLPVDENPTMATVSDPEKLKDQPFFMNAKKGFKVLIYSDSRKAILYDPFEDKIVEVAPINANLGAPAGN
;
A
#
# COMPACT_ATOMS: atom_id res chain seq x y z
N MET A 1 13.51 -51.04 -79.10
CA MET A 1 13.83 -50.83 -77.69
C MET A 1 13.37 -49.43 -77.32
N ASP A 2 12.12 -49.28 -76.89
CA ASP A 2 11.68 -49.23 -75.48
C ASP A 2 11.79 -47.79 -74.97
N THR A 3 10.85 -47.11 -74.31
CA THR A 3 9.44 -47.28 -73.91
C THR A 3 8.98 -45.91 -73.35
N ASN A 4 7.69 -45.79 -72.99
CA ASN A 4 7.10 -44.91 -71.97
C ASN A 4 6.86 -43.44 -72.36
N THR A 5 5.62 -42.98 -72.59
CA THR A 5 4.48 -42.83 -71.66
C THR A 5 4.84 -42.01 -70.41
N ASN A 6 4.42 -40.74 -70.37
CA ASN A 6 3.25 -40.34 -69.57
C ASN A 6 2.91 -38.87 -69.81
N GLN A 7 1.63 -38.61 -70.11
CA GLN A 7 1.04 -37.28 -70.08
C GLN A 7 0.78 -36.92 -68.61
N ASN A 8 1.26 -35.77 -68.17
CA ASN A 8 0.76 -35.16 -66.94
C ASN A 8 0.43 -33.70 -67.20
N THR A 9 -0.85 -33.49 -67.49
CA THR A 9 -1.54 -32.20 -67.57
C THR A 9 -1.57 -31.56 -66.19
N GLN A 10 -0.79 -30.50 -65.98
CA GLN A 10 -0.92 -29.66 -64.80
C GLN A 10 -2.20 -28.80 -64.91
N PRO A 11 -3.10 -28.81 -63.90
CA PRO A 11 -4.29 -27.98 -63.90
C PRO A 11 -3.95 -26.51 -63.64
N SER A 12 -4.64 -25.63 -64.37
CA SER A 12 -4.62 -24.18 -64.19
C SER A 12 -5.10 -23.79 -62.79
N PHE A 13 -4.23 -23.14 -62.03
CA PHE A 13 -4.59 -22.54 -60.74
C PHE A 13 -5.51 -21.33 -60.99
N GLN A 14 -6.81 -21.59 -60.89
CA GLN A 14 -7.88 -20.61 -60.87
C GLN A 14 -7.75 -19.75 -59.62
N SER A 15 -7.51 -18.44 -59.79
CA SER A 15 -7.42 -17.47 -58.71
C SER A 15 -8.80 -17.23 -58.09
N ASN A 16 -9.06 -17.91 -56.99
CA ASN A 16 -10.26 -17.70 -56.18
C ASN A 16 -10.09 -16.45 -55.29
N PRO A 17 -10.91 -15.39 -55.42
CA PRO A 17 -10.81 -14.23 -54.54
C PRO A 17 -11.30 -14.60 -53.13
N GLN A 18 -10.43 -14.45 -52.13
CA GLN A 18 -10.80 -14.70 -50.73
C GLN A 18 -11.88 -13.70 -50.26
N PRO A 19 -12.96 -14.16 -49.60
CA PRO A 19 -13.94 -13.28 -48.99
C PRO A 19 -13.32 -12.60 -47.76
N ASN A 20 -13.32 -11.27 -47.76
CA ASN A 20 -12.79 -10.47 -46.68
C ASN A 20 -13.71 -10.58 -45.44
N MET A 21 -13.41 -11.53 -44.54
CA MET A 21 -14.18 -11.73 -43.32
C MET A 21 -13.79 -10.69 -42.26
N ARG A 22 -14.64 -9.67 -42.11
CA ARG A 22 -14.60 -8.75 -40.95
C ARG A 22 -14.93 -9.55 -39.68
N PRO A 23 -14.12 -9.49 -38.60
CA PRO A 23 -14.49 -10.16 -37.36
C PRO A 23 -15.74 -9.49 -36.76
N ALA A 24 -16.79 -10.27 -36.58
CA ALA A 24 -17.98 -9.86 -35.84
C ALA A 24 -17.63 -9.70 -34.35
N LYS A 25 -17.95 -8.52 -33.78
CA LYS A 25 -17.70 -8.20 -32.37
C LYS A 25 -18.49 -9.18 -31.46
N PRO A 26 -17.85 -9.81 -30.46
CA PRO A 26 -18.55 -10.69 -29.54
C PRO A 26 -19.49 -9.88 -28.63
N LYS A 27 -20.78 -10.21 -28.64
CA LYS A 27 -21.76 -9.67 -27.68
C LYS A 27 -21.65 -10.44 -26.37
N MET A 28 -20.89 -9.93 -25.41
CA MET A 28 -20.81 -10.50 -24.06
C MET A 28 -22.13 -10.30 -23.31
N LYS A 29 -22.70 -11.39 -22.77
CA LYS A 29 -23.89 -11.36 -21.93
C LYS A 29 -23.53 -10.80 -20.55
N LEU A 30 -23.97 -9.57 -20.28
CA LEU A 30 -23.77 -8.84 -19.03
C LEU A 30 -24.60 -9.51 -17.92
N SER A 31 -23.95 -10.33 -17.09
CA SER A 31 -24.60 -11.01 -15.97
C SER A 31 -23.82 -10.73 -14.67
N LYS A 32 -24.48 -10.07 -13.72
CA LYS A 32 -24.13 -9.89 -12.30
C LYS A 32 -22.80 -9.20 -11.92
N ILE A 33 -21.84 -9.04 -12.83
CA ILE A 33 -20.56 -8.35 -12.56
C ILE A 33 -20.75 -6.82 -12.49
N GLY A 34 -21.74 -6.28 -13.21
CA GLY A 34 -22.08 -4.85 -13.14
C GLY A 34 -22.53 -4.40 -11.74
N ALA A 35 -23.28 -5.25 -11.01
CA ALA A 35 -23.79 -4.89 -9.68
C ALA A 35 -22.69 -4.82 -8.62
N LEU A 36 -21.64 -5.67 -8.72
CA LEU A 36 -20.47 -5.62 -7.84
C LEU A 36 -19.61 -4.37 -8.09
N ILE A 37 -19.46 -3.97 -9.35
CA ILE A 37 -18.73 -2.76 -9.75
C ILE A 37 -19.51 -1.51 -9.33
N THR A 38 -20.83 -1.49 -9.48
CA THR A 38 -21.68 -0.38 -8.99
C THR A 38 -21.64 -0.27 -7.47
N GLY A 39 -21.66 -1.39 -6.72
CA GLY A 39 -21.50 -1.38 -5.26
C GLY A 39 -20.15 -0.84 -4.80
N LEU A 40 -19.06 -1.21 -5.48
CA LEU A 40 -17.71 -0.71 -5.21
C LEU A 40 -17.61 0.81 -5.46
N ILE A 41 -18.22 1.29 -6.54
CA ILE A 41 -18.25 2.72 -6.89
C ILE A 41 -19.04 3.53 -5.85
N VAL A 42 -20.16 3.01 -5.35
CA VAL A 42 -20.95 3.68 -4.29
C VAL A 42 -20.18 3.72 -2.96
N ILE A 43 -19.43 2.67 -2.61
CA ILE A 43 -18.58 2.66 -1.40
C ILE A 43 -17.44 3.68 -1.50
N VAL A 44 -16.81 3.81 -2.66
CA VAL A 44 -15.77 4.82 -2.92
C VAL A 44 -16.35 6.24 -2.86
N LEU A 45 -17.56 6.46 -3.38
CA LEU A 45 -18.22 7.77 -3.36
C LEU A 45 -18.71 8.16 -1.96
N VAL A 46 -19.24 7.23 -1.16
CA VAL A 46 -19.65 7.51 0.23
C VAL A 46 -18.43 7.70 1.14
N GLY A 47 -17.34 6.95 0.90
CA GLY A 47 -16.04 7.19 1.52
C GLY A 47 -15.47 8.57 1.20
N ALA A 48 -15.60 9.04 -0.04
CA ALA A 48 -15.15 10.36 -0.46
C ALA A 48 -15.94 11.53 0.16
N VAL A 49 -17.25 11.35 0.42
CA VAL A 49 -18.06 12.38 1.09
C VAL A 49 -17.75 12.44 2.60
N GLY A 50 -17.55 11.28 3.25
CA GLY A 50 -17.12 11.20 4.65
C GLY A 50 -15.73 11.78 4.89
N THR A 51 -14.77 11.49 4.00
CA THR A 51 -13.45 12.13 4.04
C THR A 51 -13.53 13.62 3.75
N SER A 52 -14.42 14.08 2.86
CA SER A 52 -14.56 15.50 2.54
C SER A 52 -15.04 16.34 3.73
N VAL A 53 -16.00 15.87 4.52
CA VAL A 53 -16.45 16.58 5.74
C VAL A 53 -15.39 16.53 6.85
N TYR A 54 -14.68 15.41 7.02
CA TYR A 54 -13.54 15.30 7.94
C TYR A 54 -12.37 16.20 7.51
N PHE A 55 -12.07 16.26 6.21
CA PHE A 55 -11.05 17.13 5.64
C PHE A 55 -11.44 18.60 5.71
N TYR A 56 -12.71 18.98 5.53
CA TYR A 56 -13.12 20.39 5.63
C TYR A 56 -13.00 20.92 7.06
N LYS A 57 -13.30 20.10 8.07
CA LYS A 57 -13.06 20.44 9.48
C LYS A 57 -11.58 20.46 9.85
N LYS A 58 -10.76 19.61 9.19
CA LYS A 58 -9.31 19.55 9.35
C LYS A 58 -8.56 20.60 8.51
N ALA A 59 -9.16 21.16 7.47
CA ALA A 59 -8.52 22.14 6.57
C ALA A 59 -8.37 23.54 7.18
N ASN A 60 -9.07 23.82 8.29
CA ASN A 60 -8.87 25.05 9.07
C ASN A 60 -7.82 24.91 10.19
N THR A 61 -7.10 23.78 10.26
CA THR A 61 -5.99 23.57 11.20
C THR A 61 -4.86 22.90 10.43
N SER A 62 -3.71 23.54 10.29
CA SER A 62 -2.65 23.05 9.41
C SER A 62 -2.22 21.62 9.85
N PRO A 63 -2.25 20.59 8.96
CA PRO A 63 -1.88 19.21 9.33
C PRO A 63 -0.47 19.08 9.93
N GLN A 64 0.39 20.05 9.63
CA GLN A 64 1.74 20.16 10.19
C GLN A 64 1.74 20.50 11.68
N GLU A 65 0.87 21.41 12.13
CA GLU A 65 0.81 21.81 13.54
C GLU A 65 0.37 20.67 14.45
N ASP A 66 -0.60 19.87 14.01
CA ASP A 66 -1.10 18.73 14.80
C ASP A 66 -0.03 17.64 14.93
N ALA A 67 0.72 17.35 13.86
CA ALA A 67 1.82 16.39 13.89
C ALA A 67 2.96 16.85 14.80
N VAL A 68 3.30 18.13 14.79
CA VAL A 68 4.33 18.72 15.67
C VAL A 68 3.89 18.67 17.14
N LYS A 69 2.63 19.00 17.43
CA LYS A 69 2.07 18.91 18.79
C LYS A 69 2.06 17.45 19.28
N ASP A 70 1.64 16.52 18.43
CA ASP A 70 1.58 15.10 18.77
C ASP A 70 2.97 14.51 19.03
N LEU A 71 3.97 14.90 18.24
CA LEU A 71 5.38 14.54 18.47
C LEU A 71 5.87 15.09 19.82
N ALA A 72 5.69 16.39 20.08
CA ALA A 72 6.13 17.03 21.31
C ALA A 72 5.47 16.40 22.55
N GLN A 73 4.17 16.10 22.47
CA GLN A 73 3.45 15.40 23.53
C GLN A 73 3.99 13.99 23.74
N THR A 74 4.27 13.25 22.67
CA THR A 74 4.81 11.89 22.76
C THR A 74 6.20 11.89 23.40
N ILE A 75 7.10 12.78 22.99
CA ILE A 75 8.43 12.95 23.60
C ILE A 75 8.28 13.24 25.11
N LYS A 76 7.37 14.16 25.48
CA LYS A 76 7.12 14.50 26.88
C LYS A 76 6.64 13.31 27.70
N LEU A 77 5.74 12.47 27.15
CA LEU A 77 5.24 11.29 27.84
C LEU A 77 6.32 10.23 27.99
N VAL A 78 7.02 9.88 26.91
CA VAL A 78 8.12 8.91 26.94
C VAL A 78 9.22 9.36 27.90
N GLY A 79 9.53 10.65 27.95
CA GLY A 79 10.54 11.23 28.85
C GLY A 79 10.23 11.11 30.34
N LYS A 80 8.99 10.78 30.73
CA LYS A 80 8.65 10.45 32.13
C LYS A 80 9.14 9.06 32.53
N HIS A 81 9.29 8.16 31.56
CA HIS A 81 9.57 6.75 31.78
C HIS A 81 11.04 6.41 31.57
N MET A 82 11.78 7.24 30.82
CA MET A 82 13.22 7.09 30.67
C MET A 82 13.93 8.38 30.27
N VAL A 83 15.24 8.39 30.47
CA VAL A 83 16.11 9.44 29.92
C VAL A 83 16.18 9.30 28.40
N LEU A 84 15.78 10.37 27.72
CA LEU A 84 15.82 10.48 26.27
C LEU A 84 17.13 11.12 25.80
N PRO A 85 17.60 10.81 24.58
CA PRO A 85 18.63 11.61 23.93
C PRO A 85 18.28 13.09 23.91
N VAL A 86 19.30 13.92 24.11
CA VAL A 86 19.22 15.38 24.07
C VAL A 86 19.91 15.88 22.80
N ASP A 87 19.61 17.12 22.40
CA ASP A 87 20.20 17.81 21.24
C ASP A 87 19.90 17.20 19.86
N GLU A 88 18.92 16.29 19.77
CA GLU A 88 18.38 15.79 18.50
C GLU A 88 16.85 15.75 18.51
N ASN A 89 16.24 15.77 17.32
CA ASN A 89 14.79 15.65 17.15
C ASN A 89 14.44 14.26 16.60
N PRO A 90 13.67 13.44 17.34
CA PRO A 90 13.29 12.13 16.85
C PRO A 90 12.26 12.22 15.73
N THR A 91 12.29 11.25 14.83
CA THR A 91 11.17 11.01 13.89
C THR A 91 10.14 10.11 14.56
N MET A 92 8.85 10.41 14.34
CA MET A 92 7.75 9.61 14.90
C MET A 92 6.95 8.92 13.80
N ALA A 93 6.66 7.64 14.01
CA ALA A 93 5.77 6.84 13.18
C ALA A 93 4.68 6.18 14.03
N THR A 94 3.55 5.84 13.42
CA THR A 94 2.45 5.14 14.07
C THR A 94 2.31 3.75 13.47
N VAL A 95 2.18 2.73 14.31
CA VAL A 95 1.94 1.35 13.89
C VAL A 95 0.52 1.25 13.33
N SER A 96 0.40 1.09 12.01
CA SER A 96 -0.89 1.00 11.32
C SER A 96 -1.38 -0.44 11.18
N ASP A 97 -0.45 -1.38 11.02
CA ASP A 97 -0.69 -2.80 10.75
C ASP A 97 0.35 -3.67 11.47
N PRO A 98 0.10 -4.04 12.75
CA PRO A 98 1.02 -4.85 13.53
C PRO A 98 1.32 -6.21 12.89
N GLU A 99 0.36 -6.76 12.13
CA GLU A 99 0.46 -8.08 11.55
C GLU A 99 1.61 -8.18 10.53
N LYS A 100 1.96 -7.08 9.88
CA LYS A 100 3.09 -7.01 8.94
C LYS A 100 4.46 -6.87 9.61
N LEU A 101 4.47 -6.58 10.92
CA LEU A 101 5.67 -6.30 11.69
C LEU A 101 6.00 -7.41 12.69
N LYS A 102 5.18 -8.46 12.77
CA LYS A 102 5.29 -9.56 13.75
C LYS A 102 6.63 -10.30 13.71
N ASP A 103 7.25 -10.35 12.54
CA ASP A 103 8.54 -11.03 12.34
C ASP A 103 9.73 -10.22 12.85
N GLN A 104 9.51 -8.96 13.24
CA GLN A 104 10.51 -8.10 13.85
C GLN A 104 10.35 -8.14 15.39
N PRO A 105 11.36 -8.61 16.15
CA PRO A 105 11.27 -8.71 17.60
C PRO A 105 10.86 -7.41 18.29
N PHE A 106 11.31 -6.27 17.78
CA PHE A 106 10.95 -4.94 18.29
C PHE A 106 9.43 -4.66 18.29
N PHE A 107 8.70 -5.26 17.34
CA PHE A 107 7.27 -5.05 17.17
C PHE A 107 6.42 -6.22 17.70
N MET A 108 7.02 -7.21 18.36
CA MET A 108 6.33 -8.42 18.82
C MET A 108 5.14 -8.12 19.73
N ASN A 109 5.23 -7.04 20.53
CA ASN A 109 4.16 -6.59 21.42
C ASN A 109 3.41 -5.34 20.91
N ALA A 110 3.66 -4.93 19.66
CA ALA A 110 3.06 -3.72 19.09
C ALA A 110 1.57 -3.92 18.81
N LYS A 111 0.76 -2.88 19.05
CA LYS A 111 -0.64 -2.80 18.65
C LYS A 111 -0.86 -1.63 17.71
N LYS A 112 -1.96 -1.68 16.97
CA LYS A 112 -2.36 -0.58 16.08
C LYS A 112 -2.53 0.71 16.88
N GLY A 113 -1.89 1.78 16.43
CA GLY A 113 -1.88 3.07 17.11
C GLY A 113 -0.70 3.28 18.06
N PHE A 114 0.13 2.27 18.32
CA PHE A 114 1.39 2.47 19.05
C PHE A 114 2.32 3.40 18.26
N LYS A 115 3.16 4.13 18.98
CA LYS A 115 4.06 5.13 18.41
C LYS A 115 5.49 4.64 18.48
N VAL A 116 6.26 4.94 17.45
CA VAL A 116 7.69 4.65 17.39
C VAL A 116 8.42 5.98 17.33
N LEU A 117 9.31 6.24 18.28
CA LEU A 117 10.27 7.33 18.21
C LEU A 117 11.62 6.81 17.75
N ILE A 118 12.19 7.43 16.72
CA ILE A 118 13.48 7.07 16.13
C ILE A 118 14.45 8.24 16.32
N TYR A 119 15.49 8.01 17.10
CA TYR A 119 16.61 8.90 17.36
C TYR A 119 17.79 8.46 16.50
N SER A 120 18.00 9.13 15.38
CA SER A 120 18.97 8.73 14.37
C SER A 120 20.40 8.88 14.84
N ASP A 121 20.72 9.96 15.57
CA ASP A 121 22.09 10.26 15.98
C ASP A 121 22.53 9.33 17.11
N SER A 122 21.64 9.11 18.10
CA SER A 122 21.84 8.13 19.16
C SER A 122 21.60 6.68 18.74
N ARG A 123 21.16 6.45 17.50
CA ARG A 123 20.79 5.15 16.93
C ARG A 123 19.83 4.35 17.81
N LYS A 124 18.78 4.99 18.33
CA LYS A 124 17.81 4.37 19.25
C LYS A 124 16.40 4.43 18.69
N ALA A 125 15.66 3.33 18.79
CA ALA A 125 14.23 3.25 18.52
C ALA A 125 13.47 2.91 19.80
N ILE A 126 12.33 3.57 20.02
CA ILE A 126 11.49 3.41 21.22
C ILE A 126 10.06 3.16 20.75
N LEU A 127 9.50 2.00 21.10
CA LEU A 127 8.09 1.67 20.90
C LEU A 127 7.32 2.07 22.15
N TYR A 128 6.31 2.91 21.97
CA TYR A 128 5.51 3.50 23.03
C TYR A 128 4.02 3.21 22.83
N ASP A 129 3.36 2.82 23.91
CA ASP A 129 1.92 2.65 23.98
C ASP A 129 1.27 3.95 24.50
N PRO A 130 0.59 4.73 23.64
CA PRO A 130 -0.03 5.97 24.05
C PRO A 130 -1.32 5.77 24.87
N PHE A 131 -1.88 4.56 24.91
CA PHE A 131 -3.13 4.28 25.63
C PHE A 131 -2.87 3.96 27.10
N GLU A 132 -1.79 3.24 27.38
CA GLU A 132 -1.40 2.85 28.75
C GLU A 132 -0.25 3.71 29.31
N ASP A 133 0.22 4.72 28.57
CA ASP A 133 1.36 5.58 28.92
C ASP A 133 2.58 4.77 29.38
N LYS A 134 3.05 3.85 28.51
CA LYS A 134 4.18 2.96 28.81
C LYS A 134 5.11 2.75 27.63
N ILE A 135 6.38 2.54 27.94
CA ILE A 135 7.38 2.09 26.98
C ILE A 135 7.24 0.58 26.83
N VAL A 136 7.06 0.13 25.59
CA VAL A 136 6.84 -1.27 25.24
C VAL A 136 8.16 -1.96 24.92
N GLU A 137 9.02 -1.30 24.14
CA GLU A 137 10.30 -1.85 23.72
C GLU A 137 11.30 -0.74 23.36
N VAL A 138 12.60 -0.99 23.57
CA VAL A 138 13.68 -0.09 23.15
C VAL A 138 14.80 -0.90 22.51
N ALA A 139 15.19 -0.52 21.29
CA ALA A 139 16.22 -1.22 20.53
C ALA A 139 17.15 -0.25 19.80
N PRO A 140 18.39 -0.66 19.49
CA PRO A 140 19.23 0.09 18.56
C PRO A 140 18.67 0.04 17.14
N ILE A 141 18.81 1.10 16.34
CA ILE A 141 18.28 1.16 14.96
C ILE A 141 18.82 0.04 14.06
N ASN A 142 20.01 -0.48 14.37
CA ASN A 142 20.64 -1.56 13.63
C ASN A 142 19.96 -2.92 13.86
N ALA A 143 19.07 -3.04 14.84
CA ALA A 143 18.35 -4.27 15.17
C ALA A 143 17.15 -4.46 14.25
N ASN A 144 17.38 -4.84 12.98
CA ASN A 144 16.35 -5.24 12.01
C ASN A 144 15.01 -4.48 12.11
N LEU A 145 15.09 -3.14 12.10
CA LEU A 145 13.95 -2.24 12.10
C LEU A 145 13.69 -1.86 10.65
N GLY A 146 12.95 -2.72 9.94
CA GLY A 146 12.62 -2.48 8.53
C GLY A 146 11.79 -1.20 8.41
N ALA A 147 12.38 -0.14 7.87
CA ALA A 147 11.65 1.08 7.54
C ALA A 147 10.55 0.74 6.51
N PRO A 148 9.30 1.21 6.67
CA PRO A 148 8.29 1.05 5.64
C PRO A 148 8.71 1.85 4.41
N ALA A 149 9.15 1.15 3.37
CA ALA A 149 9.39 1.72 2.06
C ALA A 149 8.06 2.25 1.51
N GLY A 150 8.00 3.57 1.31
CA GLY A 150 6.92 4.21 0.57
C GLY A 150 7.01 3.80 -0.89
N ASN A 151 5.92 3.21 -1.39
CA ASN A 151 5.59 3.13 -2.81
C ASN A 151 4.28 3.86 -3.04
#